data_AF-A0A964Z216-F1
#
_entry.id   AF-A0A964Z216-F1
#
_cell.length_a   1.000
_cell.length_b   1.000
_cell.length_c   1.000
_cell.angle_alpha   90.00
_cell.angle_beta   90.00
_cell.angle_gamma   90.00
#
_symmetry.space_group_name_H-M   'P 1'
#
loop_
_entity.id
_entity.type
_entity.pdbx_description
1 polymer ?
#
loop_
_entity_poly.entity_id
_entity_poly.type
_entity_poly.pdbx_seq_one_letter_code
_entity_poly.pdbx_strand_id
1 'polypeptide(L)'
;MADVLISTDDLLVLGGPETVNVEVDYGPKGDRGSLFFAGNGEPSSLTLPSSVEAQVFDFYLNTQQSHSNFASIYQLLTIPGSGAQWQKIMSLLPNVYALNTSKTFVNGSVQIVVPLLNLVPSDMIGSVTAENFNIQHSISGTAPIASSISVGAIGGGVGTESLPITIYAKELVGGEWINPANARTIHLFISMV
;
A
#
# COMPACT_ATOMS: atom_id res chain seq x y z
N MET A 1 -48.35 -66.91 -14.91
CA MET A 1 -47.37 -65.80 -14.89
C MET A 1 -48.14 -64.56 -15.27
N ALA A 2 -48.15 -63.53 -14.40
CA ALA A 2 -48.83 -62.27 -14.68
C ALA A 2 -47.80 -61.29 -15.23
N ASP A 3 -48.11 -60.66 -16.36
CA ASP A 3 -47.32 -59.55 -16.89
C ASP A 3 -47.57 -58.30 -16.03
N VAL A 4 -46.51 -57.77 -15.45
CA VAL A 4 -46.53 -56.51 -14.71
C VAL A 4 -46.10 -55.42 -15.67
N LEU A 5 -47.05 -54.56 -16.05
CA LEU A 5 -46.75 -53.36 -16.81
C LEU A 5 -46.14 -52.32 -15.87
N ILE A 6 -44.84 -52.07 -15.98
CA ILE A 6 -44.16 -50.96 -15.30
C ILE A 6 -44.18 -49.77 -16.26
N SER A 7 -45.05 -48.79 -15.98
CA SER A 7 -44.97 -47.47 -16.63
C SER A 7 -44.07 -46.58 -15.78
N THR A 8 -42.94 -46.17 -16.34
CA THR A 8 -42.11 -45.10 -15.78
C THR A 8 -42.54 -43.78 -16.42
N ASP A 9 -43.18 -42.92 -15.63
CA ASP A 9 -43.44 -41.54 -16.05
C ASP A 9 -42.13 -40.76 -16.04
N ASP A 10 -41.71 -40.26 -17.20
CA ASP A 10 -40.57 -39.35 -17.33
C ASP A 10 -41.03 -37.90 -17.03
N LEU A 11 -40.52 -37.34 -15.93
CA LEU A 11 -40.79 -35.96 -15.54
C LEU A 11 -39.69 -35.04 -16.08
N LEU A 12 -39.94 -34.41 -17.23
CA LEU A 12 -39.01 -33.48 -17.86
C LEU A 12 -39.20 -32.07 -17.29
N VAL A 13 -38.30 -31.62 -16.42
CA VAL A 13 -38.31 -30.25 -15.86
C VAL A 13 -37.58 -29.31 -16.82
N LEU A 14 -38.34 -28.46 -17.52
CA LEU A 14 -37.84 -27.60 -18.63
C LEU A 14 -37.59 -26.13 -18.25
N GLY A 15 -37.71 -25.74 -16.98
CA GLY A 15 -37.59 -24.34 -16.56
C GLY A 15 -36.89 -24.17 -15.22
N GLY A 16 -36.03 -23.15 -15.13
CA GLY A 16 -35.53 -22.64 -13.86
C GLY A 16 -36.65 -21.92 -13.09
N PRO A 17 -36.51 -21.73 -11.77
CA PRO A 17 -37.54 -21.09 -10.96
C PRO A 17 -37.83 -19.66 -11.45
N GLU A 18 -39.12 -19.29 -11.52
CA GLU A 18 -39.56 -17.94 -11.92
C GLU A 18 -39.08 -16.86 -10.95
N THR A 19 -38.85 -17.22 -9.69
CA THR A 19 -38.32 -16.34 -8.63
C THR A 19 -37.49 -17.14 -7.63
N VAL A 20 -36.37 -16.58 -7.21
CA VAL A 20 -35.53 -17.08 -6.11
C VAL A 20 -35.65 -16.08 -4.95
N ASN A 21 -36.29 -16.49 -3.85
CA ASN A 21 -36.27 -15.72 -2.61
C ASN A 21 -35.04 -16.13 -1.79
N VAL A 22 -34.16 -15.17 -1.53
CA VAL A 22 -33.04 -15.33 -0.61
C VAL A 22 -33.38 -14.60 0.68
N GLU A 23 -33.76 -15.35 1.72
CA GLU A 23 -33.97 -14.78 3.05
C GLU A 23 -32.60 -14.57 3.73
N VAL A 24 -32.27 -13.32 4.02
CA VAL A 24 -31.02 -12.93 4.72
C VAL A 24 -31.21 -12.76 6.23
N ASP A 25 -32.44 -12.90 6.71
CA ASP A 25 -32.83 -12.67 8.10
C ASP A 25 -32.61 -13.91 8.99
N TYR A 26 -32.31 -15.06 8.38
CA TYR A 26 -32.04 -16.31 9.05
C TYR A 26 -30.60 -16.79 8.79
N GLY A 27 -29.85 -16.90 9.88
CA GLY A 27 -28.52 -17.46 9.91
C GLY A 27 -28.07 -17.69 11.36
N PRO A 28 -27.04 -18.51 11.60
CA PRO A 28 -26.48 -18.63 12.94
C PRO A 28 -26.05 -17.25 13.45
N LYS A 29 -26.46 -16.91 14.67
CA LYS A 29 -26.00 -15.69 15.33
C LYS A 29 -24.48 -15.77 15.48
N GLY A 30 -23.76 -14.83 14.87
CA GLY A 30 -22.31 -14.73 15.04
C GLY A 30 -21.94 -14.39 16.49
N ASP A 31 -20.84 -14.95 16.97
CA ASP A 31 -20.36 -14.70 18.34
C ASP A 31 -19.86 -13.25 18.50
N ARG A 32 -19.26 -12.70 17.45
CA ARG A 32 -18.73 -11.34 17.37
C ARG A 32 -18.62 -10.84 15.93
N GLY A 33 -18.34 -9.54 15.77
CA GLY A 33 -17.92 -8.96 14.48
C GLY A 33 -16.47 -9.30 14.13
N SER A 34 -16.08 -9.03 12.88
CA SER A 34 -14.71 -9.16 12.39
C SER A 34 -13.75 -8.28 13.18
N LEU A 35 -12.61 -8.85 13.55
CA LEU A 35 -11.50 -8.15 14.17
C LEU A 35 -10.41 -7.84 13.14
N PHE A 36 -9.65 -6.79 13.43
CA PHE A 36 -8.48 -6.39 12.67
C PHE A 36 -7.24 -6.59 13.53
N PHE A 37 -6.35 -7.46 13.09
CA PHE A 37 -5.08 -7.75 13.74
C PHE A 37 -3.94 -7.05 12.99
N ALA A 38 -2.84 -6.77 13.69
CA ALA A 38 -1.60 -6.31 13.08
C ALA A 38 -0.42 -7.02 13.77
N GLY A 39 0.57 -7.44 12.99
CA GLY A 39 1.71 -8.18 13.50
C GLY A 39 2.86 -8.26 12.52
N ASN A 40 3.98 -8.78 12.99
CA ASN A 40 5.17 -8.94 12.18
C ASN A 40 5.15 -10.29 11.45
N GLY A 41 5.25 -10.26 10.12
CA GLY A 41 5.36 -11.44 9.28
C GLY A 41 4.01 -11.97 8.79
N GLU A 42 4.00 -13.22 8.34
CA GLU A 42 2.80 -13.89 7.87
C GLU A 42 1.78 -14.11 9.01
N PRO A 43 0.47 -14.04 8.74
CA PRO A 43 -0.56 -14.22 9.76
C PRO A 43 -0.57 -15.61 10.39
N SER A 44 0.03 -16.61 9.76
CA SER A 44 0.25 -17.94 10.35
C SER A 44 1.23 -17.93 11.53
N SER A 45 2.05 -16.88 11.64
CA SER A 45 2.97 -16.67 12.77
C SER A 45 2.38 -15.78 13.88
N LEU A 46 1.13 -15.32 13.71
CA LEU A 46 0.44 -14.49 14.67
C LEU A 46 0.23 -15.23 15.98
N THR A 47 0.80 -14.69 17.06
CA THR A 47 0.52 -15.16 18.42
C THR A 47 -0.52 -14.23 19.04
N LEU A 48 -1.75 -14.72 19.19
CA LEU A 48 -2.82 -13.99 19.85
C LEU A 48 -2.83 -14.26 21.37
N PRO A 49 -3.32 -13.30 22.19
CA PRO A 49 -3.63 -13.57 23.59
C PRO A 49 -4.61 -14.74 23.70
N SER A 50 -4.51 -15.54 24.77
CA SER A 50 -5.38 -16.72 24.98
C SER A 50 -6.88 -16.41 25.06
N SER A 51 -7.26 -15.14 25.23
CA SER A 51 -8.65 -14.67 25.23
C SER A 51 -9.18 -14.32 23.85
N VAL A 52 -8.38 -14.41 22.78
CA VAL A 52 -8.75 -14.01 21.43
C VAL A 52 -8.29 -15.07 20.44
N GLU A 53 -9.24 -15.64 19.70
CA GLU A 53 -8.97 -16.52 18.56
C GLU A 53 -9.39 -15.84 17.26
N ALA A 54 -8.61 -16.07 16.20
CA ALA A 54 -8.95 -15.60 14.86
C ALA A 54 -10.12 -16.42 14.29
N GLN A 55 -11.11 -15.73 13.74
CA GLN A 55 -12.31 -16.31 13.14
C GLN A 55 -12.42 -15.92 11.67
N VAL A 56 -13.18 -16.71 10.91
CA VAL A 56 -13.43 -16.44 9.48
C VAL A 56 -13.99 -15.01 9.33
N PHE A 57 -13.50 -14.31 8.31
CA PHE A 57 -13.69 -12.90 8.01
C PHE A 57 -12.95 -11.89 8.90
N ASP A 58 -12.08 -12.34 9.81
CA ASP A 58 -11.11 -11.44 10.43
C ASP A 58 -10.04 -10.99 9.43
N PHE A 59 -9.44 -9.83 9.71
CA PHE A 59 -8.38 -9.23 8.91
C PHE A 59 -7.06 -9.20 9.67
N TYR A 60 -5.95 -9.21 8.93
CA TYR A 60 -4.60 -9.09 9.46
C TYR A 60 -3.74 -8.18 8.59
N LEU A 61 -3.00 -7.27 9.21
CA LEU A 61 -2.00 -6.41 8.57
C LEU A 61 -0.58 -6.86 8.93
N ASN A 62 0.24 -7.16 7.92
CA ASN A 62 1.66 -7.41 8.11
C ASN A 62 2.44 -6.09 8.26
N THR A 63 3.05 -5.87 9.42
CA THR A 63 3.84 -4.68 9.75
C THR A 63 5.36 -4.90 9.68
N GLN A 64 5.83 -6.09 9.31
CA GLN A 64 7.27 -6.39 9.24
C GLN A 64 7.89 -5.84 7.96
N GLN A 65 8.69 -4.77 8.08
CA GLN A 65 9.34 -4.09 6.95
C GLN A 65 10.27 -4.98 6.12
N SER A 66 10.95 -5.95 6.74
CA SER A 66 11.87 -6.86 6.05
C SER A 66 11.16 -8.03 5.35
N HIS A 67 9.84 -8.17 5.52
CA HIS A 67 9.06 -9.25 4.94
C HIS A 67 8.59 -8.86 3.53
N SER A 68 8.64 -9.79 2.56
CA SER A 68 8.22 -9.52 1.17
C SER A 68 6.77 -9.04 1.06
N ASN A 69 5.88 -9.60 1.89
CA ASN A 69 4.50 -9.14 2.02
C ASN A 69 4.29 -7.97 3.01
N PHE A 70 5.26 -7.07 3.16
CA PHE A 70 5.09 -5.87 4.01
C PHE A 70 3.85 -5.07 3.59
N ALA A 71 3.15 -4.52 4.58
CA ALA A 71 1.94 -3.72 4.41
C ALA A 71 0.81 -4.45 3.66
N SER A 72 0.84 -5.78 3.62
CA SER A 72 -0.22 -6.59 3.03
C SER A 72 -1.33 -6.84 4.05
N ILE A 73 -2.58 -6.70 3.60
CA ILE A 73 -3.78 -7.09 4.33
C ILE A 73 -4.20 -8.48 3.89
N TYR A 74 -4.47 -9.32 4.88
CA TYR A 74 -4.99 -10.66 4.73
C TYR A 74 -6.39 -10.75 5.33
N GLN A 75 -7.21 -11.65 4.81
CA GLN A 75 -8.49 -12.01 5.39
C GLN A 75 -8.53 -13.52 5.64
N LEU A 76 -9.03 -13.93 6.81
CA LEU A 76 -9.19 -15.35 7.12
C LEU A 76 -10.44 -15.86 6.41
N LEU A 77 -10.28 -16.73 5.42
CA LEU A 77 -11.38 -17.27 4.61
C LEU A 77 -11.40 -18.79 4.69
N THR A 78 -12.59 -19.38 4.61
CA THR A 78 -12.73 -20.83 4.50
C THR A 78 -12.49 -21.26 3.05
N ILE A 79 -11.45 -22.07 2.83
CA ILE A 79 -11.17 -22.68 1.53
C ILE A 79 -11.74 -24.10 1.51
N PRO A 80 -12.55 -24.44 0.49
CA PRO A 80 -13.08 -25.80 0.33
C PRO A 80 -11.95 -26.84 0.37
N GLY A 81 -12.05 -27.82 1.25
CA GLY A 81 -11.06 -28.91 1.39
C GLY A 81 -9.80 -28.57 2.20
N SER A 82 -9.58 -27.33 2.63
CA SER A 82 -8.39 -26.94 3.40
C SER A 82 -8.68 -26.18 4.69
N GLY A 83 -9.94 -25.82 4.94
CA GLY A 83 -10.35 -25.12 6.17
C GLY A 83 -10.06 -23.62 6.13
N ALA A 84 -10.06 -22.98 7.30
CA ALA A 84 -9.81 -21.54 7.42
C ALA A 84 -8.32 -21.23 7.15
N GLN A 85 -8.06 -20.43 6.11
CA GLN A 85 -6.73 -19.99 5.72
C GLN A 85 -6.69 -18.49 5.48
N TRP A 86 -5.59 -17.86 5.90
CA TRP A 86 -5.35 -16.46 5.61
C TRP A 86 -5.04 -16.27 4.13
N GLN A 87 -5.83 -15.45 3.46
CA GLN A 87 -5.65 -15.09 2.06
C GLN A 87 -5.28 -13.62 1.96
N LYS A 88 -4.20 -13.32 1.22
CA LYS A 88 -3.82 -11.94 0.93
C LYS A 88 -4.89 -11.31 0.03
N ILE A 89 -5.53 -10.25 0.50
CA ILE A 89 -6.60 -9.56 -0.24
C ILE A 89 -6.12 -8.30 -0.93
N MET A 90 -5.18 -7.57 -0.33
CA MET A 90 -4.61 -6.36 -0.91
C MET A 90 -3.28 -6.00 -0.27
N SER A 91 -2.49 -5.17 -0.95
CA SER A 91 -1.32 -4.53 -0.39
C SER A 91 -1.60 -3.04 -0.16
N LEU A 92 -1.33 -2.54 1.03
CA LEU A 92 -1.21 -1.12 1.31
C LEU A 92 0.16 -0.68 0.80
N LEU A 93 0.25 -0.30 -0.47
CA LEU A 93 1.40 0.45 -0.95
C LEU A 93 1.15 1.91 -0.56
N PRO A 94 1.82 2.49 0.45
CA PRO A 94 1.84 3.94 0.57
C PRO A 94 2.60 4.46 -0.65
N ASN A 95 1.86 4.79 -1.70
CA ASN A 95 2.40 5.36 -2.93
C ASN A 95 2.80 6.83 -2.76
N VAL A 96 2.89 7.32 -1.52
CA VAL A 96 3.14 8.72 -1.19
C VAL A 96 4.10 8.80 -0.01
N TYR A 97 5.17 9.57 -0.19
CA TYR A 97 6.11 10.00 0.83
C TYR A 97 6.17 11.53 0.86
N ALA A 98 5.88 12.12 2.01
CA ALA A 98 5.90 13.56 2.21
C ALA A 98 6.95 13.94 3.25
N LEU A 99 7.78 14.95 2.95
CA LEU A 99 8.85 15.40 3.81
C LEU A 99 8.93 16.93 3.81
N ASN A 100 8.95 17.52 5.01
CA ASN A 100 9.33 18.92 5.19
C ASN A 100 10.76 18.96 5.73
N THR A 101 11.68 19.57 5.00
CA THR A 101 13.09 19.69 5.42
C THR A 101 13.58 21.11 5.31
N SER A 102 14.39 21.56 6.27
CA SER A 102 15.04 22.86 6.21
C SER A 102 16.46 22.70 5.71
N LYS A 103 16.80 23.34 4.60
CA LYS A 103 18.12 23.24 3.98
C LYS A 103 18.61 24.60 3.49
N THR A 104 19.93 24.78 3.52
CA THR A 104 20.60 25.98 3.01
C THR A 104 21.02 25.75 1.56
N PHE A 105 20.68 26.69 0.67
CA PHE A 105 21.12 26.67 -0.72
C PHE A 105 22.56 27.16 -0.81
N VAL A 106 23.42 26.40 -1.49
CA VAL A 106 24.80 26.78 -1.78
C VAL A 106 24.89 27.06 -3.28
N ASN A 107 25.29 28.28 -3.64
CA ASN A 107 25.33 28.72 -5.05
C ASN A 107 24.00 28.52 -5.81
N GLY A 108 22.87 28.60 -5.10
CA GLY A 108 21.53 28.43 -5.69
C GLY A 108 21.09 26.99 -5.89
N SER A 109 21.79 26.00 -5.32
CA SER A 109 21.38 24.59 -5.35
C SER A 109 21.41 23.95 -3.97
N VAL A 110 20.64 22.87 -3.83
CA VAL A 110 20.61 22.00 -2.66
C VAL A 110 20.34 20.56 -3.07
N GLN A 111 20.98 19.61 -2.40
CA GLN A 111 20.72 18.20 -2.58
C GLN A 111 20.01 17.60 -1.36
N ILE A 112 18.96 16.82 -1.64
CA ILE A 112 18.20 16.06 -0.66
C ILE A 112 18.31 14.59 -1.08
N VAL A 113 18.80 13.76 -0.18
CA VAL A 113 18.98 12.32 -0.42
C VAL A 113 17.90 11.59 0.36
N VAL A 114 17.00 10.92 -0.34
CA VAL A 114 15.89 10.15 0.27
C VAL A 114 16.21 8.66 0.17
N PRO A 115 16.29 7.92 1.29
CA PRO A 115 16.46 6.47 1.26
C PRO A 115 15.30 5.79 0.52
N LEU A 116 15.59 4.83 -0.37
CA LEU A 116 14.56 4.13 -1.13
C LEU A 116 13.64 3.29 -0.25
N LEU A 117 14.13 2.78 0.88
CA LEU A 117 13.32 2.03 1.85
C LEU A 117 12.16 2.87 2.42
N ASN A 118 12.25 4.21 2.37
CA ASN A 118 11.17 5.09 2.78
C ASN A 118 10.13 5.33 1.68
N LEU A 119 10.44 4.95 0.44
CA LEU A 119 9.62 5.20 -0.75
C LEU A 119 8.98 3.93 -1.30
N VAL A 120 9.67 2.80 -1.20
CA VAL A 120 9.24 1.52 -1.76
C VAL A 120 9.53 0.37 -0.79
N PRO A 121 8.74 -0.73 -0.86
CA PRO A 121 9.06 -1.97 -0.16
C PRO A 121 10.47 -2.49 -0.48
N SER A 122 11.10 -3.18 0.47
CA SER A 122 12.50 -3.61 0.35
C SER A 122 12.77 -4.58 -0.81
N ASP A 123 11.76 -5.33 -1.24
CA ASP A 123 11.83 -6.25 -2.38
C ASP A 123 11.79 -5.55 -3.74
N MET A 124 11.32 -4.30 -3.81
CA MET A 124 11.24 -3.51 -5.04
C MET A 124 12.50 -2.70 -5.34
N ILE A 125 13.41 -2.52 -4.37
CA ILE A 125 14.57 -1.61 -4.44
C ILE A 125 15.47 -1.87 -5.66
N GLY A 126 15.61 -3.13 -6.09
CA GLY A 126 16.43 -3.50 -7.26
C GLY A 126 15.74 -3.37 -8.61
N SER A 127 14.45 -3.03 -8.65
CA SER A 127 13.63 -2.98 -9.86
C SER A 127 13.13 -1.57 -10.21
N VAL A 128 13.24 -0.62 -9.28
CA VAL A 128 12.77 0.75 -9.45
C VAL A 128 13.87 1.65 -9.98
N THR A 129 13.51 2.55 -10.89
CA THR A 129 14.37 3.61 -11.40
C THR A 129 13.82 4.97 -10.94
N ALA A 130 14.58 6.05 -11.17
CA ALA A 130 14.13 7.40 -10.88
C ALA A 130 12.84 7.78 -11.65
N GLU A 131 12.56 7.12 -12.79
CA GLU A 131 11.39 7.38 -13.62
C GLU A 131 10.08 6.86 -13.00
N ASN A 132 10.16 5.94 -12.05
CA ASN A 132 8.98 5.43 -11.33
C ASN A 132 8.44 6.42 -10.29
N PHE A 133 9.09 7.57 -10.09
CA PHE A 133 8.71 8.54 -9.07
C PHE A 133 8.25 9.86 -9.71
N ASN A 134 7.06 10.31 -9.33
CA ASN A 134 6.60 11.67 -9.51
C ASN A 134 6.98 12.49 -8.27
N ILE A 135 7.76 13.54 -8.46
CA ILE A 135 8.29 14.37 -7.38
C ILE A 135 7.79 15.80 -7.56
N GLN A 136 7.13 16.30 -6.53
CA GLN A 136 6.67 17.67 -6.43
C GLN A 136 7.39 18.36 -5.27
N HIS A 137 7.81 19.60 -5.49
CA HIS A 137 8.42 20.41 -4.44
C HIS A 137 7.78 21.79 -4.37
N SER A 138 7.80 22.34 -3.16
CA SER A 138 7.50 23.75 -2.91
C SER A 138 8.50 24.30 -1.89
N ILE A 139 8.91 25.55 -2.07
CA ILE A 139 9.88 26.22 -1.19
C ILE A 139 9.14 27.34 -0.47
N SER A 140 9.18 27.31 0.86
CA SER A 140 8.60 28.38 1.68
C SER A 140 9.55 29.58 1.72
N GLY A 141 9.01 30.75 1.42
CA GLY A 141 9.73 32.01 1.41
C GLY A 141 8.78 33.20 1.46
N THR A 142 9.30 34.35 1.85
CA THR A 142 8.54 35.61 1.92
C THR A 142 8.58 36.38 0.60
N ALA A 143 9.57 36.13 -0.25
CA ALA A 143 9.71 36.70 -1.58
C ALA A 143 9.43 35.64 -2.66
N PRO A 144 9.14 36.05 -3.91
CA PRO A 144 8.98 35.11 -5.02
C PRO A 144 10.24 34.27 -5.22
N ILE A 145 10.07 32.96 -5.37
CA ILE A 145 11.14 32.00 -5.61
C ILE A 145 10.88 31.28 -6.93
N ALA A 146 11.83 31.38 -7.86
CA ALA A 146 11.87 30.54 -9.05
C ALA A 146 12.70 29.30 -8.73
N SER A 147 12.20 28.11 -9.09
CA SER A 147 12.92 26.87 -8.82
C SER A 147 12.71 25.81 -9.89
N SER A 148 13.69 24.90 -10.00
CA SER A 148 13.63 23.69 -10.80
C SER A 148 14.13 22.50 -10.01
N ILE A 149 13.72 21.30 -10.42
CA ILE A 149 14.10 20.05 -9.79
C ILE A 149 14.80 19.14 -10.80
N SER A 150 15.80 18.41 -10.34
CA SER A 150 16.49 17.37 -11.08
C SER A 150 16.58 16.13 -10.21
N VAL A 151 16.15 15.00 -10.74
CA VAL A 151 16.23 13.70 -10.07
C VAL A 151 17.44 12.97 -10.62
N GLY A 152 18.37 12.58 -9.75
CA GLY A 152 19.52 11.79 -10.15
C GLY A 152 19.19 10.30 -10.21
N ALA A 153 20.08 9.52 -10.81
CA ALA A 153 19.99 8.06 -10.79
C ALA A 153 20.01 7.55 -9.34
N ILE A 154 19.25 6.49 -9.08
CA ILE A 154 19.31 5.77 -7.80
C ILE A 154 20.75 5.29 -7.60
N GLY A 155 21.29 5.59 -6.42
CA GLY A 155 22.65 5.23 -6.06
C GLY A 155 22.72 4.67 -4.64
N GLY A 156 23.78 3.93 -4.35
CA GLY A 156 23.98 3.22 -3.08
C GLY A 156 24.33 1.75 -3.30
N GLY A 157 24.72 1.04 -2.23
CA GLY A 157 24.86 -0.42 -2.25
C GLY A 157 23.58 -1.10 -1.76
N VAL A 158 23.52 -2.43 -1.84
CA VAL A 158 22.37 -3.24 -1.41
C VAL A 158 21.93 -2.88 0.02
N GLY A 159 20.69 -2.40 0.18
CA GLY A 159 20.12 -1.98 1.46
C GLY A 159 20.45 -0.53 1.88
N THR A 160 21.15 0.23 1.03
CA THR A 160 21.51 1.66 1.26
C THR A 160 21.17 2.54 0.07
N GLU A 161 20.36 2.03 -0.85
CA GLU A 161 19.96 2.74 -2.05
C GLU A 161 19.14 3.98 -1.70
N SER A 162 19.39 5.04 -2.46
CA SER A 162 18.80 6.34 -2.22
C SER A 162 18.49 7.04 -3.54
N LEU A 163 17.44 7.86 -3.51
CA LEU A 163 17.04 8.74 -4.58
C LEU A 163 17.61 10.14 -4.31
N PRO A 164 18.65 10.56 -5.04
CA PRO A 164 19.18 11.92 -4.92
C PRO A 164 18.30 12.90 -5.69
N ILE A 165 17.84 13.94 -5.00
CA ILE A 165 17.02 15.01 -5.56
C ILE A 165 17.78 16.32 -5.41
N THR A 166 18.03 17.00 -6.53
CA THR A 166 18.68 18.31 -6.55
C THR A 166 17.66 19.37 -6.91
N ILE A 167 17.54 20.40 -6.07
CA ILE A 167 16.68 21.56 -6.31
C ILE A 167 17.57 22.76 -6.58
N TYR A 168 17.28 23.47 -7.66
CA TYR A 168 17.87 24.75 -7.99
C TYR A 168 16.87 25.84 -7.70
N ALA A 169 17.30 26.94 -7.09
CA ALA A 169 16.40 28.04 -6.76
C ALA A 169 17.10 29.40 -6.81
N LYS A 170 16.30 30.42 -7.16
CA LYS A 170 16.62 31.85 -7.07
C LYS A 170 15.46 32.57 -6.39
N GLU A 171 15.77 33.58 -5.59
CA GLU A 171 14.80 34.41 -4.87
C GLU A 171 14.89 35.85 -5.38
N LEU A 172 13.75 36.50 -5.62
CA LEU A 172 13.70 37.88 -6.09
C LEU A 172 13.79 38.85 -4.90
N VAL A 173 14.91 39.56 -4.78
CA VAL A 173 15.14 40.55 -3.71
C VAL A 173 15.57 41.87 -4.34
N GLY A 174 14.84 42.95 -4.04
CA GLY A 174 15.17 44.28 -4.57
C GLY A 174 15.12 44.41 -6.09
N GLY A 175 14.41 43.50 -6.78
CA GLY A 175 14.32 43.47 -8.24
C GLY A 175 15.35 42.58 -8.93
N GLU A 176 16.28 41.96 -8.20
CA GLU A 176 17.28 41.04 -8.75
C GLU A 176 17.06 39.60 -8.26
N TRP A 177 17.34 38.63 -9.13
CA TRP A 177 17.29 37.21 -8.80
C TRP A 177 18.59 36.77 -8.14
N ILE A 178 18.58 36.63 -6.82
CA ILE A 178 19.74 36.22 -6.02
C ILE A 178 19.58 34.78 -5.52
N ASN A 179 20.65 34.22 -4.94
CA ASN A 179 20.53 32.91 -4.27
C ASN A 179 19.68 33.04 -3.01
N PRO A 180 18.80 32.07 -2.70
CA PRO A 180 18.04 32.09 -1.45
C PRO A 180 18.99 32.15 -0.26
N ALA A 181 18.84 33.19 0.56
CA ALA A 181 19.62 33.35 1.78
C ALA A 181 19.00 32.52 2.91
N ASN A 182 19.85 32.09 3.85
CA ASN A 182 19.49 31.25 5.00
C ASN A 182 18.89 29.89 4.62
N ALA A 183 18.59 29.07 5.65
CA ALA A 183 17.89 27.83 5.45
C ALA A 183 16.42 28.10 5.04
N ARG A 184 15.96 27.41 4.00
CA ARG A 184 14.57 27.44 3.54
C ARG A 184 13.90 26.11 3.80
N THR A 185 12.64 26.16 4.18
CA THR A 185 11.80 24.96 4.31
C THR A 185 11.36 24.54 2.92
N ILE A 186 11.69 23.30 2.58
CA ILE A 186 11.32 22.65 1.34
C ILE A 186 10.30 21.57 1.70
N HIS A 187 9.12 21.68 1.09
CA HIS A 187 8.07 20.69 1.12
C HIS A 187 8.26 19.77 -0.07
N LEU A 188 8.52 18.49 0.19
CA LEU A 188 8.64 17.46 -0.82
C LEU A 188 7.45 16.52 -0.72
N PHE A 189 6.88 16.20 -1.87
CA PHE A 189 5.86 15.19 -2.04
C PHE A 189 6.30 14.26 -3.16
N ILE A 190 6.56 13.01 -2.82
CA ILE A 190 7.05 11.98 -3.73
C ILE A 190 5.97 10.93 -3.82
N SER A 191 5.57 10.57 -5.03
CA SER A 191 4.65 9.47 -5.26
C SER A 191 5.19 8.49 -6.29
N MET A 192 4.91 7.21 -6.12
CA MET A 192 5.25 6.20 -7.13
C MET A 192 4.16 6.15 -8.21
N VAL A 193 4.55 6.07 -9.48
CA VAL A 193 3.67 6.07 -10.68
C VAL A 193 3.75 4.76 -11.44
#